data_AF-A0A534PUM3-F1
#
_entry.id   AF-A0A534PUM3-F1
#
_cell.length_a   1.000
_cell.length_b   1.000
_cell.length_c   1.000
_cell.angle_alpha   90.00
_cell.angle_beta   90.00
_cell.angle_gamma   90.00
#
_symmetry.space_group_name_H-M   'P 1'
#
loop_
_entity.id
_entity.type
_entity.pdbx_description
1 polymer ?
#
loop_
_entity_poly.entity_id
_entity_poly.type
_entity_poly.pdbx_seq_one_letter_code
_entity_poly.pdbx_strand_id
1 'polypeptide(L)'
;MFDGIAWQARPSPTTASVTFIRGSAADDVWARGDAQNIFHWDGAQWTQPGSAPDSPYSDRIDWRGYPIWPVGGGRSWSGGCHDGASASLYFWDGTRWSRTDTGVPGCVQAIAGTSPADVWATSAIPCGRGCTSYKALHWDGLRWSEASTGLPIAGDFFSPGPGEVWFDSSSDTVFARREAAGFRAFFSLPYIGRPWYWTALAAASLTDVFIVGDGGLLAHSDGKTTKIFTGPNTWLGALWSDASGHAWTVGGGILMERQNGCWSGSEIGQAAYSPQFPAIGPMGLGGGAASDPENLWMMSNDGFAIHWDGRSFSQHLLPWGLLLDLWMSPAGHAYVAATSGLYRADASGFTLIDAPDPSLKSYDADFTGVWGTSDGDIWWLKGEPGGAAVVHFDGVSKAITAHLPWPPAWTGQVRGLGGNDIWAIVRDSLMHFDGVSQQDLSPAPKVYSIAIAAHGDVWAATHDALWHFNGRSWSKDGGAPGMLSVSGGTVYSLGLGRICRKP
;
A
#
# COMPACT_ATOMS: atom_id res chain seq x y z
N MET A 1 3.94 -4.65 -11.72
CA MET A 1 5.08 -5.43 -12.25
C MET A 1 6.23 -4.48 -12.50
N PHE A 2 7.45 -4.86 -12.11
CA PHE A 2 8.65 -4.04 -12.33
C PHE A 2 9.28 -4.42 -13.67
N ASP A 3 9.54 -3.46 -14.56
CA ASP A 3 10.12 -3.70 -15.88
C ASP A 3 11.65 -3.53 -15.92
N GLY A 4 12.28 -3.39 -14.75
CA GLY A 4 13.70 -3.08 -14.60
C GLY A 4 14.02 -1.59 -14.49
N ILE A 5 13.05 -0.71 -14.75
CA ILE A 5 13.19 0.76 -14.69
C ILE A 5 12.10 1.38 -13.80
N ALA A 6 10.86 0.88 -13.87
CA ALA A 6 9.72 1.40 -13.13
C ALA A 6 8.67 0.31 -12.80
N TRP A 7 7.82 0.62 -11.81
CA TRP A 7 6.66 -0.21 -11.48
C TRP A 7 5.47 0.15 -12.38
N GLN A 8 4.99 -0.82 -13.15
CA GLN A 8 3.78 -0.70 -13.96
C GLN A 8 2.59 -1.36 -13.26
N ALA A 9 1.49 -0.62 -13.11
CA ALA A 9 0.22 -1.16 -12.64
C ALA A 9 -0.42 -2.07 -13.71
N ARG A 10 -0.91 -3.23 -13.30
CA ARG A 10 -1.67 -4.15 -14.16
C ARG A 10 -3.10 -4.29 -13.63
N PRO A 11 -4.13 -4.34 -14.50
CA PRO A 11 -5.50 -4.55 -14.07
C PRO A 11 -5.61 -5.83 -13.22
N SER A 12 -6.26 -5.72 -12.06
CA SER A 12 -6.54 -6.89 -11.22
C SER A 12 -7.68 -7.70 -11.85
N PRO A 13 -7.59 -9.05 -11.88
CA PRO A 13 -8.68 -9.90 -12.34
C PRO A 13 -9.83 -9.98 -11.30
N THR A 14 -9.63 -9.43 -10.11
CA THR A 14 -10.57 -9.56 -8.98
C THR A 14 -10.56 -8.33 -8.07
N THR A 15 -11.63 -8.18 -7.29
CA THR A 15 -11.71 -7.25 -6.14
C THR A 15 -11.55 -7.97 -4.80
N ALA A 16 -11.40 -9.30 -4.80
CA ALA A 16 -11.21 -10.10 -3.59
C ALA A 16 -9.78 -10.01 -3.05
N SER A 17 -9.63 -10.21 -1.73
CA SER A 17 -8.32 -10.26 -1.07
C SER A 17 -7.47 -11.41 -1.61
N VAL A 18 -6.23 -11.10 -1.99
CA VAL A 18 -5.21 -12.09 -2.35
C VAL A 18 -4.32 -12.30 -1.13
N THR A 19 -4.23 -13.53 -0.63
CA THR A 19 -3.52 -13.89 0.60
C THR A 19 -2.22 -14.62 0.33
N PHE A 20 -2.03 -15.18 -0.87
CA PHE A 20 -0.81 -15.87 -1.26
C PHE A 20 -0.43 -15.54 -2.71
N ILE A 21 0.87 -15.38 -2.97
CA ILE A 21 1.42 -15.22 -4.31
C ILE A 21 2.77 -15.91 -4.42
N ARG A 22 3.00 -16.63 -5.52
CA ARG A 22 4.25 -17.33 -5.84
C ARG A 22 4.50 -17.29 -7.34
N GLY A 23 5.74 -16.99 -7.74
CA GLY A 23 6.18 -17.05 -9.14
C GLY A 23 7.22 -18.12 -9.35
N SER A 24 7.17 -18.79 -10.51
CA SER A 24 8.27 -19.63 -11.01
C SER A 24 9.05 -18.96 -12.14
N ALA A 25 8.42 -18.05 -12.87
CA ALA A 25 9.02 -17.21 -13.91
C ALA A 25 8.27 -15.87 -14.01
N ALA A 26 8.81 -14.91 -14.77
CA ALA A 26 8.18 -13.60 -14.99
C ALA A 26 6.80 -13.70 -15.68
N ASP A 27 6.58 -14.81 -16.38
CA ASP A 27 5.39 -15.20 -17.13
C ASP A 27 4.66 -16.40 -16.52
N ASP A 28 4.99 -16.80 -15.29
CA ASP A 28 4.31 -17.90 -14.60
C ASP A 28 4.21 -17.61 -13.10
N VAL A 29 3.18 -16.83 -12.74
CA VAL A 29 2.89 -16.42 -11.35
C VAL A 29 1.49 -16.84 -10.96
N TRP A 30 1.38 -17.45 -9.79
CA TRP A 30 0.14 -17.95 -9.22
C TRP A 30 -0.21 -17.17 -7.97
N ALA A 31 -1.47 -16.75 -7.87
CA ALA A 31 -2.00 -16.06 -6.71
C ALA A 31 -3.25 -16.78 -6.20
N ARG A 32 -3.46 -16.74 -4.90
CA ARG A 32 -4.66 -17.30 -4.26
C ARG A 32 -5.21 -16.29 -3.27
N GLY A 33 -6.53 -16.14 -3.29
CA GLY A 33 -7.30 -15.32 -2.39
C GLY A 33 -8.24 -16.14 -1.52
N ASP A 34 -9.15 -15.45 -0.85
CA ASP A 34 -10.17 -16.09 -0.01
C ASP A 34 -11.07 -17.01 -0.85
N ALA A 35 -11.46 -18.16 -0.25
CA ALA A 35 -12.29 -19.18 -0.88
C ALA A 35 -11.74 -19.65 -2.26
N GLN A 36 -12.61 -19.76 -3.27
CA GLN A 36 -12.36 -20.37 -4.59
C GLN A 36 -11.51 -19.53 -5.56
N ASN A 37 -10.84 -18.50 -5.07
CA ASN A 37 -10.14 -17.52 -5.90
C ASN A 37 -8.68 -17.92 -6.13
N ILE A 38 -8.42 -18.58 -7.26
CA ILE A 38 -7.06 -18.86 -7.75
C ILE A 38 -6.85 -18.12 -9.06
N PHE A 39 -5.71 -17.44 -9.20
CA PHE A 39 -5.37 -16.64 -10.36
C PHE A 39 -4.00 -17.05 -10.91
N HIS A 40 -3.85 -16.96 -12.22
CA HIS A 40 -2.61 -17.25 -12.93
C HIS A 40 -2.23 -16.10 -13.85
N TRP A 41 -0.98 -15.69 -13.80
CA TRP A 41 -0.37 -14.70 -14.65
C TRP A 41 0.53 -15.40 -15.68
N ASP A 42 0.28 -15.10 -16.95
CA ASP A 42 0.93 -15.71 -18.12
C ASP A 42 2.02 -14.83 -18.75
N GLY A 43 2.42 -13.74 -18.09
CA GLY A 43 3.36 -12.75 -18.65
C GLY A 43 2.69 -11.54 -19.29
N ALA A 44 1.40 -11.63 -19.62
CA ALA A 44 0.64 -10.57 -20.26
C ALA A 44 -0.60 -10.15 -19.45
N GLN A 45 -1.32 -11.13 -18.88
CA GLN A 45 -2.57 -10.91 -18.18
C GLN A 45 -2.78 -11.90 -17.04
N TRP A 46 -3.62 -11.50 -16.09
CA TRP A 46 -4.12 -12.42 -15.08
C TRP A 46 -5.38 -13.13 -15.60
N THR A 47 -5.43 -14.44 -15.44
CA THR A 47 -6.58 -15.28 -15.72
C THR A 47 -7.03 -16.00 -14.45
N GLN A 48 -8.28 -16.48 -14.43
CA GLN A 48 -8.83 -17.26 -13.33
C GLN A 48 -9.08 -18.69 -13.83
N PRO A 49 -8.19 -19.66 -13.55
CA PRO A 49 -8.31 -21.05 -14.00
C PRO A 49 -9.46 -21.86 -13.35
N GLY A 50 -10.55 -21.21 -12.95
CA GLY A 50 -11.66 -21.83 -12.22
C GLY A 50 -11.26 -22.32 -10.82
N SER A 51 -12.21 -22.95 -10.13
CA SER A 51 -11.98 -23.53 -8.81
C SER A 51 -11.67 -25.02 -8.88
N ALA A 52 -10.93 -25.51 -7.90
CA ALA A 52 -10.63 -26.93 -7.80
C ALA A 52 -11.90 -27.74 -7.40
N PRO A 53 -12.16 -28.91 -8.03
CA PRO A 53 -13.35 -29.71 -7.76
C PRO A 53 -13.53 -30.04 -6.29
N ASP A 54 -14.74 -29.82 -5.78
CA ASP A 54 -15.16 -30.16 -4.41
C ASP A 54 -14.30 -29.57 -3.30
N SER A 55 -13.47 -28.54 -3.55
CA SER A 55 -12.59 -27.95 -2.53
C SER A 55 -13.41 -27.30 -1.41
N PRO A 56 -13.47 -27.86 -0.19
CA PRO A 56 -14.08 -27.21 0.95
C PRO A 56 -12.99 -26.35 1.54
N TYR A 57 -13.17 -25.06 1.33
CA TYR A 57 -12.37 -24.05 1.97
C TYR A 57 -12.83 -23.99 3.42
N SER A 58 -12.27 -24.83 4.28
CA SER A 58 -12.49 -24.70 5.71
C SER A 58 -11.81 -23.43 6.19
N ASP A 59 -12.64 -22.45 6.47
CA ASP A 59 -12.47 -21.31 7.38
C ASP A 59 -11.79 -21.59 8.74
N ARG A 60 -11.40 -22.84 9.05
CA ARG A 60 -10.84 -23.24 10.35
C ARG A 60 -9.32 -23.27 10.44
N ILE A 61 -8.57 -23.14 9.35
CA ILE A 61 -7.12 -23.01 9.48
C ILE A 61 -6.81 -21.54 9.73
N ASP A 62 -6.52 -21.22 10.99
CA ASP A 62 -6.14 -19.91 11.48
C ASP A 62 -5.22 -19.15 10.50
N TRP A 63 -5.70 -18.03 9.98
CA TRP A 63 -4.95 -16.85 9.54
C TRP A 63 -3.78 -16.99 8.53
N ARG A 64 -3.39 -18.19 8.09
CA ARG A 64 -2.16 -18.46 7.30
C ARG A 64 -2.38 -18.72 5.80
N GLY A 65 -3.60 -18.54 5.33
CA GLY A 65 -3.94 -18.68 3.90
C GLY A 65 -3.80 -20.11 3.40
N TYR A 66 -4.18 -20.35 2.15
CA TYR A 66 -4.05 -21.68 1.55
C TYR A 66 -2.86 -21.73 0.58
N PRO A 67 -2.01 -22.76 0.64
CA PRO A 67 -0.77 -22.77 -0.13
C PRO A 67 -1.02 -23.01 -1.62
N ILE A 68 -0.17 -22.40 -2.45
CA ILE A 68 -0.06 -22.65 -3.89
C ILE A 68 1.42 -22.67 -4.26
N TRP A 69 1.84 -23.67 -5.06
CA TRP A 69 3.22 -23.85 -5.49
C TRP A 69 3.29 -24.09 -7.01
N PRO A 70 3.89 -23.18 -7.79
CA PRO A 70 4.03 -23.32 -9.22
C PRO A 70 5.06 -24.41 -9.57
N VAL A 71 4.64 -25.33 -10.43
CA VAL A 71 5.49 -26.41 -10.97
C VAL A 71 6.31 -25.93 -12.18
N GLY A 72 5.84 -24.86 -12.84
CA GLY A 72 6.39 -24.33 -14.07
C GLY A 72 5.64 -24.81 -15.32
N GLY A 73 5.59 -23.93 -16.33
CA GLY A 73 4.87 -24.14 -17.57
C GLY A 73 3.36 -23.97 -17.42
N GLY A 74 2.92 -23.07 -16.55
CA GLY A 74 1.50 -22.81 -16.29
C GLY A 74 0.81 -23.93 -15.51
N ARG A 75 1.55 -24.67 -14.68
CA ARG A 75 1.06 -25.77 -13.82
C ARG A 75 1.32 -25.47 -12.36
N SER A 76 0.44 -25.93 -11.47
CA SER A 76 0.57 -25.62 -10.04
C SER A 76 -0.04 -26.69 -9.16
N TRP A 77 0.57 -26.88 -7.99
CA TRP A 77 -0.03 -27.57 -6.86
C TRP A 77 -0.74 -26.59 -5.94
N SER A 78 -1.79 -27.05 -5.28
CA SER A 78 -2.59 -26.30 -4.32
C SER A 78 -3.04 -27.21 -3.18
N GLY A 79 -3.12 -26.69 -1.96
CA GLY A 79 -3.50 -27.45 -0.77
C GLY A 79 -4.89 -27.09 -0.24
N GLY A 80 -5.51 -28.04 0.47
CA GLY A 80 -6.73 -27.85 1.25
C GLY A 80 -7.08 -29.06 2.12
N CYS A 81 -8.34 -29.17 2.53
CA CYS A 81 -8.89 -30.36 3.19
C CYS A 81 -10.31 -30.64 2.76
N HIS A 82 -10.52 -31.72 2.01
CA HIS A 82 -11.81 -32.03 1.37
C HIS A 82 -12.93 -32.47 2.32
N ASP A 83 -12.59 -33.11 3.41
CA ASP A 83 -13.52 -33.67 4.38
C ASP A 83 -13.45 -32.93 5.72
N GLY A 84 -12.69 -31.83 5.78
CA GLY A 84 -12.37 -31.11 7.01
C GLY A 84 -11.48 -31.90 7.99
N ALA A 85 -10.91 -33.03 7.56
CA ALA A 85 -10.19 -33.96 8.42
C ALA A 85 -8.90 -34.54 7.81
N SER A 86 -8.75 -34.49 6.48
CA SER A 86 -7.67 -35.12 5.71
C SER A 86 -7.07 -34.15 4.69
N ALA A 87 -5.78 -34.31 4.44
CA ALA A 87 -5.00 -33.46 3.55
C ALA A 87 -5.33 -33.79 2.09
N SER A 88 -5.88 -32.81 1.38
CA SER A 88 -6.21 -32.90 -0.04
C SER A 88 -5.31 -31.98 -0.85
N LEU A 89 -4.67 -32.54 -1.88
CA LEU A 89 -3.82 -31.81 -2.82
C LEU A 89 -4.54 -31.70 -4.16
N TYR A 90 -4.42 -30.54 -4.80
CA TYR A 90 -5.01 -30.24 -6.09
C TYR A 90 -3.91 -29.87 -7.08
N PHE A 91 -3.93 -30.51 -8.24
CA PHE A 91 -2.98 -30.26 -9.31
C PHE A 91 -3.68 -29.63 -10.52
N TRP A 92 -3.16 -28.51 -10.98
CA TRP A 92 -3.54 -27.91 -12.26
C TRP A 92 -2.59 -28.42 -13.35
N ASP A 93 -3.16 -29.13 -14.33
CA ASP A 93 -2.41 -29.75 -15.43
C ASP A 93 -2.11 -28.80 -16.60
N GLY A 94 -2.56 -27.54 -16.53
CA GLY A 94 -2.54 -26.56 -17.62
C GLY A 94 -3.94 -26.30 -18.19
N THR A 95 -4.90 -27.20 -17.93
CA THR A 95 -6.26 -27.12 -18.46
C THR A 95 -7.35 -27.36 -17.44
N ARG A 96 -7.08 -28.17 -16.42
CA ARG A 96 -8.04 -28.52 -15.37
C ARG A 96 -7.36 -28.85 -14.06
N TRP A 97 -8.13 -28.71 -12.99
CA TRP A 97 -7.76 -29.15 -11.66
C TRP A 97 -8.13 -30.63 -11.47
N SER A 98 -7.22 -31.40 -10.87
CA SER A 98 -7.46 -32.75 -10.37
C SER A 98 -7.13 -32.85 -8.88
N ARG A 99 -7.99 -33.52 -8.11
CA ARG A 99 -7.81 -33.75 -6.67
C ARG A 99 -7.10 -35.08 -6.40
N THR A 100 -6.21 -35.08 -5.43
CA THR A 100 -5.61 -36.26 -4.81
C THR A 100 -5.86 -36.21 -3.30
N ASP A 101 -6.59 -37.20 -2.78
CA ASP A 101 -6.77 -37.37 -1.34
C ASP A 101 -5.68 -38.30 -0.82
N THR A 102 -4.93 -37.82 0.18
CA THR A 102 -3.73 -38.52 0.66
C THR A 102 -4.01 -39.50 1.80
N GLY A 103 -5.16 -39.36 2.47
CA GLY A 103 -5.49 -40.09 3.70
C GLY A 103 -4.67 -39.66 4.93
N VAL A 104 -3.79 -38.66 4.79
CA VAL A 104 -3.04 -38.10 5.91
C VAL A 104 -3.95 -37.15 6.69
N PRO A 105 -4.06 -37.26 8.03
CA PRO A 105 -4.91 -36.38 8.81
C PRO A 105 -4.49 -34.91 8.74
N GLY A 106 -5.46 -34.04 8.99
CA GLY A 106 -5.29 -32.58 9.02
C GLY A 106 -5.48 -31.92 7.66
N CYS A 107 -5.29 -30.61 7.60
CA CYS A 107 -5.42 -29.85 6.37
C CYS A 107 -4.06 -29.40 5.85
N VAL A 108 -3.87 -29.33 4.53
CA VAL A 108 -2.58 -28.88 3.96
C VAL A 108 -2.31 -27.42 4.34
N GLN A 109 -1.17 -27.16 4.99
CA GLN A 109 -0.77 -25.82 5.43
C GLN A 109 0.29 -25.18 4.51
N ALA A 110 1.31 -25.94 4.12
CA ALA A 110 2.37 -25.43 3.24
C ALA A 110 2.69 -26.42 2.13
N ILE A 111 3.15 -25.90 0.99
CA ILE A 111 3.64 -26.67 -0.15
C ILE A 111 4.90 -25.99 -0.69
N ALA A 112 5.95 -26.79 -0.92
CA ALA A 112 7.20 -26.38 -1.52
C ALA A 112 7.77 -27.53 -2.34
N GLY A 113 8.57 -27.27 -3.37
CA GLY A 113 9.15 -28.32 -4.20
C GLY A 113 10.50 -27.95 -4.77
N THR A 114 11.30 -28.98 -5.06
CA THR A 114 12.57 -28.85 -5.77
C THR A 114 12.38 -29.07 -7.28
N SER A 115 11.37 -29.85 -7.67
CA SER A 115 11.05 -30.16 -9.06
C SER A 115 9.61 -30.68 -9.21
N PRO A 116 9.10 -30.86 -10.43
CA PRO A 116 7.80 -31.52 -10.66
C PRO A 116 7.70 -32.95 -10.09
N ALA A 117 8.83 -33.59 -9.81
CA ALA A 117 8.91 -34.95 -9.29
C ALA A 117 9.36 -35.01 -7.82
N ASP A 118 9.57 -33.87 -7.15
CA ASP A 118 9.97 -33.81 -5.75
C ASP A 118 9.31 -32.59 -5.10
N VAL A 119 8.09 -32.82 -4.58
CA VAL A 119 7.26 -31.80 -3.94
C VAL A 119 6.92 -32.26 -2.52
N TRP A 120 6.93 -31.33 -1.59
CA TRP A 120 6.72 -31.57 -0.18
C TRP A 120 5.56 -30.70 0.31
N ALA A 121 4.80 -31.23 1.26
CA ALA A 121 3.72 -30.51 1.90
C ALA A 121 3.68 -30.80 3.40
N THR A 122 3.06 -29.89 4.16
CA THR A 122 2.73 -30.11 5.57
C THR A 122 1.22 -30.22 5.74
N SER A 123 0.75 -31.10 6.62
CA SER A 123 -0.64 -31.08 7.11
C SER A 123 -0.70 -30.61 8.55
N ALA A 124 -1.67 -29.77 8.86
CA ALA A 124 -1.98 -29.22 10.17
C ALA A 124 -3.17 -29.96 10.78
N ILE A 125 -2.94 -30.57 11.95
CA ILE A 125 -3.90 -31.41 12.67
C ILE A 125 -4.24 -30.72 13.98
N PRO A 126 -5.46 -30.18 14.13
CA PRO A 126 -5.91 -29.58 15.38
C PRO A 126 -5.96 -30.63 16.50
N CYS A 127 -5.26 -30.40 17.61
CA CYS A 127 -5.25 -31.26 18.81
C CYS A 127 -5.97 -30.63 20.01
N GLY A 128 -6.56 -29.44 19.86
CA GLY A 128 -7.28 -28.73 20.91
C GLY A 128 -7.07 -27.21 20.82
N ARG A 129 -7.56 -26.47 21.82
CA ARG A 129 -7.44 -25.00 21.84
C ARG A 129 -5.96 -24.59 21.90
N GLY A 130 -5.46 -23.95 20.83
CA GLY A 130 -4.07 -23.50 20.72
C GLY A 130 -3.04 -24.60 20.46
N CYS A 131 -3.48 -25.81 20.12
CA CYS A 131 -2.63 -26.96 19.81
C CYS A 131 -2.83 -27.37 18.36
N THR A 132 -1.74 -27.32 17.58
CA THR A 132 -1.68 -27.86 16.22
C THR A 132 -0.47 -28.77 16.12
N SER A 133 -0.68 -30.00 15.67
CA SER A 133 0.39 -30.94 15.33
C SER A 133 0.53 -31.02 13.82
N TYR A 134 1.74 -31.34 13.34
CA TYR A 134 2.02 -31.35 11.91
C TYR A 134 2.54 -32.69 11.42
N LYS A 135 2.21 -33.02 10.17
CA LYS A 135 2.79 -34.14 9.40
C LYS A 135 3.38 -33.64 8.10
N ALA A 136 4.39 -34.33 7.59
CA ALA A 136 4.96 -34.06 6.28
C ALA A 136 4.46 -35.09 5.25
N LEU A 137 4.25 -34.62 4.03
CA LEU A 137 3.89 -35.41 2.87
C LEU A 137 4.92 -35.18 1.79
N HIS A 138 5.19 -36.23 0.99
CA HIS A 138 6.13 -36.19 -0.13
C HIS A 138 5.48 -36.73 -1.40
N TRP A 139 5.67 -36.00 -2.49
CA TRP A 139 5.41 -36.40 -3.86
C TRP A 139 6.72 -36.85 -4.51
N ASP A 140 6.77 -38.12 -4.88
CA ASP A 140 7.93 -38.77 -5.50
C ASP A 140 7.92 -38.76 -7.04
N GLY A 141 7.03 -37.97 -7.65
CA GLY A 141 6.78 -37.97 -9.09
C GLY A 141 5.66 -38.92 -9.54
N LEU A 142 5.19 -39.80 -8.64
CA LEU A 142 4.15 -40.78 -8.93
C LEU A 142 2.97 -40.66 -7.97
N ARG A 143 3.22 -40.46 -6.68
CA ARG A 143 2.18 -40.40 -5.64
C ARG A 143 2.57 -39.53 -4.46
N TRP A 144 1.56 -39.03 -3.77
CA TRP A 144 1.70 -38.42 -2.45
C TRP A 144 1.69 -39.52 -1.37
N SER A 145 2.58 -39.42 -0.39
CA SER A 145 2.57 -40.27 0.81
C SER A 145 3.08 -39.53 2.05
N GLU A 146 2.66 -39.94 3.25
CA GLU A 146 3.26 -39.45 4.50
C GLU A 146 4.75 -39.79 4.53
N ALA A 147 5.58 -38.80 4.88
CA ALA A 147 7.02 -38.93 4.93
C ALA A 147 7.57 -38.32 6.23
N SER A 148 8.68 -38.87 6.72
CA SER A 148 9.42 -38.29 7.84
C SER A 148 10.46 -37.30 7.33
N THR A 149 10.54 -36.14 7.94
CA THR A 149 11.62 -35.17 7.74
C THR A 149 12.84 -35.46 8.63
N GLY A 150 12.72 -36.38 9.60
CA GLY A 150 13.76 -36.65 10.59
C GLY A 150 13.95 -35.56 11.65
N LEU A 151 13.20 -34.45 11.59
CA LEU A 151 13.21 -33.35 12.57
C LEU A 151 11.76 -32.91 12.87
N PRO A 152 11.47 -32.36 14.06
CA PRO A 152 10.15 -31.80 14.36
C PRO A 152 9.82 -30.64 13.41
N ILE A 153 8.61 -30.60 12.87
CA ILE A 153 8.14 -29.55 11.94
C ILE A 153 7.19 -28.58 12.65
N ALA A 154 7.36 -27.28 12.41
CA ALA A 154 6.53 -26.20 12.98
C ALA A 154 5.32 -25.80 12.13
N GLY A 155 5.22 -26.33 10.91
CA GLY A 155 4.08 -26.18 10.03
C GLY A 155 4.38 -25.56 8.67
N ASP A 156 5.50 -24.84 8.51
CA ASP A 156 5.80 -24.09 7.29
C ASP A 156 6.89 -24.76 6.46
N PHE A 157 6.58 -25.03 5.18
CA PHE A 157 7.54 -25.37 4.14
C PHE A 157 7.66 -24.18 3.18
N PHE A 158 8.89 -23.83 2.83
CA PHE A 158 9.17 -22.72 1.93
C PHE A 158 10.34 -23.02 1.00
N SER A 159 10.37 -22.31 -0.12
CA SER A 159 11.42 -22.40 -1.13
C SER A 159 12.11 -21.04 -1.23
N PRO A 160 13.26 -20.85 -0.57
CA PRO A 160 13.97 -19.56 -0.60
C PRO A 160 14.63 -19.27 -1.97
N GLY A 161 14.71 -20.29 -2.85
CA GLY A 161 15.10 -20.17 -4.25
C GLY A 161 14.58 -21.35 -5.08
N PRO A 162 14.74 -21.33 -6.42
CA PRO A 162 14.35 -22.45 -7.28
C PRO A 162 15.09 -23.73 -6.90
N GLY A 163 14.38 -24.86 -6.83
CA GLY A 163 15.01 -26.15 -6.52
C GLY A 163 15.20 -26.45 -5.03
N GLU A 164 14.67 -25.61 -4.13
CA GLU A 164 14.94 -25.69 -2.70
C GLU A 164 13.67 -25.95 -1.89
N VAL A 165 13.78 -26.77 -0.85
CA VAL A 165 12.73 -27.00 0.16
C VAL A 165 13.32 -26.89 1.54
N TRP A 166 12.77 -25.97 2.32
CA TRP A 166 13.22 -25.63 3.67
C TRP A 166 12.04 -25.61 4.63
N PHE A 167 12.34 -25.76 5.91
CA PHE A 167 11.35 -25.62 6.98
C PHE A 167 11.97 -25.20 8.30
N ASP A 168 11.15 -24.63 9.17
CA ASP A 168 11.49 -24.32 10.56
C ASP A 168 10.97 -25.42 11.50
N SER A 169 11.81 -25.74 12.49
CA SER A 169 11.50 -26.75 13.48
C SER A 169 10.68 -26.21 14.65
N SER A 170 9.73 -26.99 15.16
CA SER A 170 8.83 -26.61 16.25
C SER A 170 9.51 -26.45 17.61
N SER A 171 10.81 -26.78 17.73
CA SER A 171 11.56 -26.83 18.99
C SER A 171 12.71 -25.82 19.01
N ASP A 172 12.42 -24.57 18.67
CA ASP A 172 13.35 -23.44 18.66
C ASP A 172 14.31 -23.40 17.45
N THR A 173 14.04 -22.44 16.57
CA THR A 173 15.00 -21.72 15.70
C THR A 173 15.86 -22.51 14.71
N VAL A 174 15.73 -23.83 14.60
CA VAL A 174 16.43 -24.66 13.62
C VAL A 174 15.72 -24.59 12.27
N PHE A 175 16.46 -24.16 11.26
CA PHE A 175 16.05 -24.19 9.86
C PHE A 175 16.70 -25.38 9.18
N ALA A 176 15.87 -26.25 8.61
CA ALA A 176 16.31 -27.45 7.91
C ALA A 176 16.15 -27.29 6.40
N ARG A 177 17.08 -27.88 5.66
CA ARG A 177 17.14 -27.86 4.19
C ARG A 177 17.05 -29.28 3.64
N ARG A 178 16.32 -29.46 2.54
CA ARG A 178 16.31 -30.69 1.75
C ARG A 178 17.65 -30.89 1.04
N GLU A 179 18.35 -31.97 1.38
CA GLU A 179 19.53 -32.50 0.67
C GLU A 179 19.19 -33.87 0.06
N ALA A 180 20.01 -34.45 -0.81
CA ALA A 180 19.69 -35.74 -1.46
C ALA A 180 19.30 -36.86 -0.48
N ALA A 181 20.01 -36.98 0.66
CA ALA A 181 19.81 -38.03 1.66
C ALA A 181 18.63 -37.80 2.62
N GLY A 182 18.03 -36.61 2.62
CA GLY A 182 16.95 -36.24 3.55
C GLY A 182 17.01 -34.77 3.93
N PHE A 183 16.26 -34.37 4.93
CA PHE A 183 16.40 -33.03 5.51
C PHE A 183 17.54 -32.98 6.50
N ARG A 184 18.29 -31.88 6.48
CA ARG A 184 19.39 -31.62 7.39
C ARG A 184 19.20 -30.27 8.07
N ALA A 185 19.44 -30.21 9.38
CA ALA A 185 19.54 -28.94 10.10
C ALA A 185 20.67 -28.10 9.48
N PHE A 186 20.32 -26.93 8.98
CA PHE A 186 21.21 -26.08 8.21
C PHE A 186 21.79 -24.95 9.07
N PHE A 187 20.95 -24.21 9.80
CA PHE A 187 21.40 -23.29 10.86
C PHE A 187 20.37 -23.18 11.97
N SER A 188 20.77 -22.59 13.09
CA SER A 188 19.88 -22.20 14.19
C SER A 188 20.02 -20.71 14.50
N LEU A 189 18.91 -20.04 14.83
CA LEU A 189 18.93 -18.67 15.36
C LEU A 189 18.89 -18.67 16.90
N PRO A 190 19.40 -17.66 17.60
CA PRO A 190 19.17 -17.55 19.04
C PRO A 190 17.69 -17.27 19.33
N TYR A 191 17.17 -17.84 20.42
CA TYR A 191 15.82 -17.52 20.92
C TYR A 191 15.79 -16.08 21.43
N ILE A 192 15.01 -15.20 20.79
CA ILE A 192 14.94 -13.76 21.13
C ILE A 192 13.65 -13.39 21.90
N GLY A 193 12.95 -14.36 22.48
CA GLY A 193 11.98 -14.10 23.56
C GLY A 193 10.52 -13.89 23.17
N ARG A 194 10.11 -14.16 21.92
CA ARG A 194 8.69 -14.09 21.52
C ARG A 194 8.21 -15.43 20.93
N PRO A 195 7.02 -15.94 21.36
CA PRO A 195 6.48 -17.22 20.89
C PRO A 195 5.96 -17.21 19.44
N TRP A 196 6.01 -16.06 18.75
CA TRP A 196 5.51 -15.90 17.37
C TRP A 196 6.58 -15.20 16.53
N TYR A 197 7.59 -15.94 16.08
CA TYR A 197 8.67 -15.40 15.23
C TYR A 197 8.17 -15.15 13.80
N TRP A 198 7.91 -13.90 13.45
CA TRP A 198 7.69 -13.51 12.04
C TRP A 198 9.06 -13.30 11.41
N THR A 199 9.57 -14.34 10.75
CA THR A 199 10.85 -14.28 10.04
C THR A 199 10.62 -14.37 8.54
N ALA A 200 11.32 -13.53 7.79
CA ALA A 200 11.41 -13.66 6.34
C ALA A 200 12.83 -14.07 5.95
N LEU A 201 12.91 -14.92 4.95
CA LEU A 201 14.13 -15.54 4.47
C LEU A 201 14.23 -15.35 2.96
N ALA A 202 15.42 -14.99 2.49
CA ALA A 202 15.74 -14.94 1.07
C ALA A 202 17.11 -15.57 0.85
N ALA A 203 17.21 -16.50 -0.10
CA ALA A 203 18.49 -17.09 -0.47
C ALA A 203 19.08 -16.34 -1.66
N ALA A 204 20.31 -15.84 -1.50
CA ALA A 204 21.14 -15.37 -2.61
C ALA A 204 21.83 -16.55 -3.32
N SER A 205 22.10 -17.64 -2.61
CA SER A 205 22.58 -18.90 -3.20
C SER A 205 22.25 -20.10 -2.32
N LEU A 206 22.62 -21.30 -2.75
CA LEU A 206 22.43 -22.56 -2.01
C LEU A 206 23.09 -22.60 -0.63
N THR A 207 24.03 -21.68 -0.38
CA THR A 207 24.71 -21.53 0.91
C THR A 207 24.58 -20.14 1.47
N ASP A 208 23.97 -19.19 0.76
CA ASP A 208 23.94 -17.78 1.16
C ASP A 208 22.50 -17.35 1.42
N VAL A 209 22.14 -17.22 2.69
CA VAL A 209 20.77 -16.95 3.14
C VAL A 209 20.72 -15.72 4.03
N PHE A 210 19.86 -14.78 3.67
CA PHE A 210 19.51 -13.61 4.48
C PHE A 210 18.25 -13.88 5.28
N ILE A 211 18.22 -13.31 6.48
CA ILE A 211 17.22 -13.56 7.50
C ILE A 211 16.84 -12.23 8.13
N VAL A 212 15.56 -11.94 8.17
CA VAL A 212 15.02 -10.78 8.89
C VAL A 212 13.86 -11.16 9.78
N GLY A 213 13.58 -10.35 10.79
CA GLY A 213 12.44 -10.61 11.66
C GLY A 213 12.21 -9.60 12.77
N ASP A 214 11.44 -10.03 13.76
CA ASP A 214 11.08 -9.26 14.96
C ASP A 214 12.28 -8.64 15.68
N GLY A 215 12.08 -7.45 16.24
CA GLY A 215 13.09 -6.76 17.06
C GLY A 215 14.33 -6.30 16.30
N GLY A 216 14.26 -6.24 14.96
CA GLY A 216 15.36 -5.79 14.13
C GLY A 216 16.31 -6.87 13.67
N LEU A 217 15.89 -8.13 13.74
CA LEU A 217 16.77 -9.23 13.38
C LEU A 217 17.25 -9.02 11.95
N LEU A 218 18.57 -9.02 11.81
CA LEU A 218 19.29 -9.10 10.54
C LEU A 218 20.34 -10.15 10.70
N ALA A 219 20.24 -11.23 9.94
CA ALA A 219 21.27 -12.24 9.91
C ALA A 219 21.57 -12.68 8.49
N HIS A 220 22.78 -13.17 8.33
CA HIS A 220 23.30 -13.75 7.10
C HIS A 220 23.97 -15.07 7.46
N SER A 221 23.58 -16.14 6.80
CA SER A 221 24.21 -17.44 6.94
C SER A 221 24.88 -17.81 5.64
N ASP A 222 26.14 -18.24 5.74
CA ASP A 222 26.91 -18.83 4.62
C ASP A 222 26.82 -20.37 4.60
N GLY A 223 25.88 -20.94 5.38
CA GLY A 223 25.68 -22.37 5.53
C GLY A 223 26.72 -23.08 6.41
N LYS A 224 27.69 -22.34 6.95
CA LYS A 224 28.65 -22.82 7.96
C LYS A 224 28.58 -22.00 9.23
N THR A 225 28.39 -20.70 9.09
CA THR A 225 28.30 -19.71 10.16
C THR A 225 27.10 -18.80 9.92
N THR A 226 26.52 -18.32 11.00
CA THR A 226 25.47 -17.30 10.95
C THR A 226 26.00 -16.05 11.62
N LYS A 227 26.12 -14.97 10.84
CA LYS A 227 26.47 -13.64 11.35
C LYS A 227 25.19 -12.86 11.59
N ILE A 228 25.07 -12.32 12.80
CA ILE A 228 24.00 -11.40 13.18
C ILE A 228 24.53 -9.98 13.07
N PHE A 229 23.79 -9.11 12.41
CA PHE A 229 24.09 -7.69 12.29
C PHE A 229 23.25 -6.89 13.29
N THR A 230 23.74 -5.72 13.66
CA THR A 230 22.91 -4.73 14.34
C THR A 230 21.86 -4.24 13.37
N GLY A 231 20.60 -4.52 13.66
CA GLY A 231 19.47 -3.98 12.91
C GLY A 231 18.70 -2.90 13.66
N PRO A 232 17.72 -2.28 12.99
CA PRO A 232 16.89 -1.25 13.60
C PRO A 232 16.00 -1.85 14.68
N ASN A 233 15.67 -1.12 15.77
CA ASN A 233 14.82 -1.66 16.86
C ASN A 233 13.33 -1.72 16.45
N THR A 234 13.00 -2.44 15.38
CA THR A 234 11.67 -2.57 14.79
C THR A 234 11.53 -3.88 14.01
N TRP A 235 10.30 -4.31 13.73
CA TRP A 235 10.06 -5.54 12.97
C TRP A 235 10.42 -5.37 11.48
N LEU A 236 11.11 -6.36 10.91
CA LEU A 236 11.40 -6.48 9.47
C LEU A 236 10.72 -7.74 8.91
N GLY A 237 9.94 -7.60 7.83
CA GLY A 237 8.97 -8.62 7.43
C GLY A 237 8.98 -9.08 5.98
N ALA A 238 9.40 -8.24 5.03
CA ALA A 238 9.53 -8.64 3.63
C ALA A 238 10.99 -8.49 3.20
N LEU A 239 11.55 -9.55 2.64
CA LEU A 239 12.97 -9.66 2.30
C LEU A 239 13.11 -10.25 0.90
N TRP A 240 14.00 -9.67 0.12
CA TRP A 240 14.39 -10.15 -1.20
C TRP A 240 15.92 -10.10 -1.34
N SER A 241 16.48 -11.01 -2.14
CA SER A 241 17.90 -11.00 -2.52
C SER A 241 18.12 -11.50 -3.93
N ASP A 242 19.19 -11.06 -4.57
CA ASP A 242 19.69 -11.64 -5.82
C ASP A 242 20.96 -12.50 -5.62
N ALA A 243 21.41 -13.12 -6.71
CA ALA A 243 22.59 -13.99 -6.72
C ALA A 243 23.93 -13.27 -6.46
N SER A 244 23.95 -11.94 -6.49
CA SER A 244 25.14 -11.14 -6.13
C SER A 244 25.26 -10.91 -4.62
N GLY A 245 24.23 -11.28 -3.86
CA GLY A 245 24.13 -10.98 -2.43
C GLY A 245 23.63 -9.56 -2.14
N HIS A 246 23.15 -8.84 -3.15
CA HIS A 246 22.34 -7.63 -2.95
C HIS A 246 21.01 -8.07 -2.34
N ALA A 247 20.58 -7.37 -1.28
CA ALA A 247 19.34 -7.70 -0.59
C ALA A 247 18.59 -6.45 -0.17
N TRP A 248 17.27 -6.55 -0.14
CA TRP A 248 16.35 -5.51 0.32
C TRP A 248 15.43 -6.07 1.38
N THR A 249 15.21 -5.32 2.46
CA THR A 249 14.19 -5.65 3.45
C THR A 249 13.38 -4.44 3.85
N VAL A 250 12.11 -4.64 4.17
CA VAL A 250 11.23 -3.59 4.68
C VAL A 250 10.49 -4.05 5.94
N GLY A 251 10.30 -3.13 6.87
CA GLY A 251 9.40 -3.30 8.00
C GLY A 251 9.53 -2.16 9.00
N GLY A 252 8.46 -1.93 9.78
CA GLY A 252 8.50 -0.95 10.86
C GLY A 252 8.78 0.49 10.42
N GLY A 253 8.45 0.84 9.18
CA GLY A 253 8.71 2.17 8.60
C GLY A 253 10.15 2.36 8.07
N ILE A 254 10.93 1.29 7.91
CA ILE A 254 12.31 1.36 7.45
C ILE A 254 12.46 0.46 6.21
N LEU A 255 13.10 0.98 5.18
CA LEU A 255 13.65 0.19 4.07
C LEU A 255 15.14 0.05 4.32
N MET A 256 15.64 -1.16 4.19
CA MET A 256 17.07 -1.40 4.24
C MET A 256 17.56 -2.10 3.00
N GLU A 257 18.74 -1.68 2.60
CA GLU A 257 19.47 -2.19 1.45
C GLU A 257 20.80 -2.78 1.90
N ARG A 258 21.20 -3.89 1.30
CA ARG A 258 22.52 -4.47 1.49
C ARG A 258 23.34 -4.40 0.21
N GLN A 259 24.31 -3.48 0.14
CA GLN A 259 25.29 -3.45 -0.95
C GLN A 259 26.70 -3.69 -0.40
N ASN A 260 27.54 -4.39 -1.17
CA ASN A 260 28.96 -4.61 -0.85
C ASN A 260 29.23 -5.17 0.57
N GLY A 261 28.32 -5.98 1.10
CA GLY A 261 28.48 -6.59 2.43
C GLY A 261 27.91 -5.80 3.60
N CYS A 262 27.44 -4.57 3.39
CA CYS A 262 26.93 -3.68 4.43
C CYS A 262 25.45 -3.39 4.26
N TRP A 263 24.71 -3.37 5.37
CA TRP A 263 23.33 -2.89 5.40
C TRP A 263 23.31 -1.37 5.64
N SER A 264 22.55 -0.66 4.82
CA SER A 264 22.20 0.75 5.00
C SER A 264 20.68 0.87 5.04
N GLY A 265 20.17 1.54 6.07
CA GLY A 265 18.75 1.80 6.23
C GLY A 265 18.40 3.23 5.81
N SER A 266 17.26 3.38 5.16
CA SER A 266 16.55 4.65 5.03
C SER A 266 15.30 4.55 5.90
N GLU A 267 15.22 5.38 6.93
CA GLU A 267 13.97 5.54 7.68
C GLU A 267 12.96 6.21 6.75
N ILE A 268 11.89 5.49 6.44
CA ILE A 268 10.78 6.00 5.63
C ILE A 268 9.66 6.54 6.56
N GLY A 269 9.74 6.31 7.89
CA GLY A 269 8.60 6.48 8.80
C GLY A 269 8.82 7.10 10.20
N GLN A 270 9.94 7.75 10.51
CA GLN A 270 10.19 8.38 11.83
C GLN A 270 9.81 9.88 11.94
N ALA A 271 9.18 10.47 10.94
CA ALA A 271 8.67 11.85 11.01
C ALA A 271 7.24 11.95 11.62
N ALA A 272 6.88 11.10 12.59
CA ALA A 272 5.51 11.03 13.12
C ALA A 272 5.37 10.75 14.64
N TYR A 273 6.41 10.94 15.46
CA TYR A 273 6.23 10.89 16.92
C TYR A 273 5.81 12.27 17.44
N SER A 274 4.50 12.53 17.53
CA SER A 274 3.98 13.62 18.36
C SER A 274 3.76 13.10 19.78
N PRO A 275 4.47 13.63 20.80
CA PRO A 275 4.23 13.27 22.21
C PRO A 275 2.81 13.62 22.70
N GLN A 276 2.03 14.35 21.91
CA GLN A 276 0.71 14.84 22.29
C GLN A 276 -0.42 13.83 21.99
N PHE A 277 -0.22 12.81 21.15
CA PHE A 277 -1.28 11.85 20.76
C PHE A 277 -0.79 10.39 20.66
N PRO A 278 -0.66 9.67 21.79
CA PRO A 278 0.03 8.37 21.87
C PRO A 278 -0.76 7.13 21.37
N ALA A 279 -1.82 7.27 20.55
CA ALA A 279 -2.78 6.18 20.31
C ALA A 279 -3.21 5.91 18.85
N ILE A 280 -2.46 6.34 17.83
CA ILE A 280 -2.89 6.18 16.43
C ILE A 280 -1.94 5.22 15.68
N GLY A 281 -2.52 4.30 14.92
CA GLY A 281 -1.85 3.30 14.08
C GLY A 281 -1.14 3.90 12.84
N PRO A 282 -0.98 3.15 11.72
CA PRO A 282 -0.16 3.59 10.60
C PRO A 282 -0.61 4.97 10.07
N MET A 283 0.38 5.83 9.79
CA MET A 283 0.24 7.24 9.41
C MET A 283 -0.90 7.49 8.41
N GLY A 284 -1.84 8.37 8.77
CA GLY A 284 -2.82 8.92 7.84
C GLY A 284 -2.30 10.18 7.18
N LEU A 285 -1.71 10.06 5.99
CA LEU A 285 -1.42 11.23 5.14
C LEU A 285 -2.71 11.67 4.43
N GLY A 286 -3.14 12.90 4.66
CA GLY A 286 -4.40 13.46 4.16
C GLY A 286 -4.32 14.14 2.79
N GLY A 287 -3.11 14.51 2.37
CA GLY A 287 -2.86 15.22 1.11
C GLY A 287 -1.38 15.58 0.94
N GLY A 288 -0.98 16.00 -0.25
CA GLY A 288 0.39 16.39 -0.54
C GLY A 288 0.51 17.20 -1.82
N ALA A 289 1.59 17.96 -1.95
CA ALA A 289 1.90 18.76 -3.12
C ALA A 289 3.41 18.72 -3.38
N ALA A 290 3.80 18.60 -4.66
CA ALA A 290 5.19 18.60 -5.11
C ALA A 290 5.42 19.72 -6.14
N SER A 291 6.59 20.34 -6.10
CA SER A 291 7.02 21.36 -7.10
C SER A 291 8.01 20.73 -8.07
N ASP A 292 8.85 19.84 -7.55
CA ASP A 292 9.76 18.98 -8.30
C ASP A 292 10.04 17.70 -7.49
N PRO A 293 10.78 16.71 -8.04
CA PRO A 293 11.10 15.46 -7.33
C PRO A 293 11.94 15.62 -6.05
N GLU A 294 12.55 16.78 -5.85
CA GLU A 294 13.37 17.13 -4.68
C GLU A 294 12.62 18.03 -3.70
N ASN A 295 11.38 18.44 -3.99
CA ASN A 295 10.61 19.31 -3.10
C ASN A 295 9.14 18.89 -3.04
N LEU A 296 8.81 18.12 -2.01
CA LEU A 296 7.49 17.55 -1.75
C LEU A 296 7.06 17.82 -0.30
N TRP A 297 5.84 18.32 -0.14
CA TRP A 297 5.19 18.47 1.16
C TRP A 297 3.99 17.52 1.28
N MET A 298 3.85 16.91 2.44
CA MET A 298 2.75 15.99 2.77
C MET A 298 2.14 16.40 4.10
N MET A 299 0.81 16.33 4.19
CA MET A 299 0.06 16.65 5.40
C MET A 299 -0.36 15.38 6.12
N SER A 300 -0.21 15.38 7.44
CA SER A 300 -0.86 14.41 8.32
C SER A 300 -2.25 14.90 8.72
N ASN A 301 -3.19 13.98 8.85
CA ASN A 301 -4.49 14.24 9.47
C ASN A 301 -4.37 14.65 10.96
N ASP A 302 -3.19 14.48 11.56
CA ASP A 302 -2.92 14.70 12.98
C ASP A 302 -2.15 16.00 13.27
N GLY A 303 -2.17 16.98 12.35
CA GLY A 303 -1.71 18.35 12.62
C GLY A 303 -0.20 18.62 12.45
N PHE A 304 0.49 17.81 11.63
CA PHE A 304 1.89 18.04 11.25
C PHE A 304 2.12 17.80 9.76
N ALA A 305 3.09 18.49 9.17
CA ALA A 305 3.50 18.28 7.79
C ALA A 305 4.88 17.64 7.72
N ILE A 306 5.14 16.94 6.61
CA ILE A 306 6.42 16.31 6.29
C ILE A 306 6.92 16.94 5.00
N HIS A 307 8.18 17.36 4.98
CA HIS A 307 8.85 17.95 3.83
C HIS A 307 10.02 17.08 3.38
N TRP A 308 10.07 16.78 2.09
CA TRP A 308 11.20 16.16 1.39
C TRP A 308 11.98 17.23 0.64
N ASP A 309 13.29 17.31 0.86
CA ASP A 309 14.20 18.30 0.25
C ASP A 309 15.15 17.71 -0.81
N GLY A 310 14.83 16.51 -1.33
CA GLY A 310 15.66 15.80 -2.30
C GLY A 310 16.75 14.94 -1.66
N ARG A 311 16.96 15.07 -0.35
CA ARG A 311 17.99 14.34 0.39
C ARG A 311 17.45 13.70 1.66
N SER A 312 16.54 14.37 2.35
CA SER A 312 16.03 13.96 3.65
C SER A 312 14.60 14.42 3.88
N PHE A 313 13.91 13.75 4.80
CA PHE A 313 12.61 14.20 5.29
C PHE A 313 12.77 15.03 6.55
N SER A 314 12.00 16.10 6.67
CA SER A 314 11.85 16.91 7.88
C SER A 314 10.39 16.99 8.30
N GLN A 315 10.13 16.95 9.62
CA GLN A 315 8.78 17.08 10.18
C GLN A 315 8.58 18.49 10.71
N HIS A 316 7.43 19.08 10.41
CA HIS A 316 7.03 20.41 10.84
C HIS A 316 5.70 20.31 11.59
N LEU A 317 5.70 20.71 12.86
CA LEU A 317 4.52 20.73 13.71
C LEU A 317 3.81 22.07 13.56
N LEU A 318 2.49 22.05 13.35
CA LEU A 318 1.71 23.27 13.53
C LEU A 318 1.70 23.66 15.01
N PRO A 319 1.64 24.98 15.32
CA PRO A 319 1.48 25.42 16.70
C PRO A 319 0.22 24.86 17.37
N TRP A 320 -0.87 24.73 16.62
CA TRP A 320 -2.14 24.09 16.98
C TRP A 320 -3.03 23.97 15.72
N GLY A 321 -4.06 23.13 15.76
CA GLY A 321 -5.03 22.94 14.67
C GLY A 321 -4.73 21.77 13.73
N LEU A 322 -5.65 21.51 12.80
CA LEU A 322 -5.55 20.44 11.79
C LEU A 322 -5.22 21.03 10.42
N LEU A 323 -4.43 20.28 9.64
CA LEU A 323 -4.11 20.58 8.25
C LEU A 323 -5.27 20.16 7.34
N LEU A 324 -5.75 21.05 6.48
CA LEU A 324 -6.94 20.82 5.66
C LEU A 324 -6.65 20.84 4.16
N ASP A 325 -5.81 21.76 3.68
CA ASP A 325 -5.39 21.80 2.27
C ASP A 325 -3.94 22.33 2.14
N LEU A 326 -3.29 21.99 1.04
CA LEU A 326 -1.91 22.35 0.74
C LEU A 326 -1.75 22.68 -0.74
N TRP A 327 -1.13 23.82 -1.01
CA TRP A 327 -0.70 24.23 -2.33
C TRP A 327 0.78 24.58 -2.32
N MET A 328 1.48 24.34 -3.44
CA MET A 328 2.84 24.81 -3.61
C MET A 328 2.97 25.69 -4.84
N SER A 329 3.72 26.77 -4.67
CA SER A 329 4.02 27.66 -5.76
C SER A 329 5.04 27.06 -6.74
N PRO A 330 5.09 27.56 -7.98
CA PRO A 330 6.15 27.18 -8.92
C PRO A 330 7.57 27.49 -8.42
N ALA A 331 7.71 28.39 -7.44
CA ALA A 331 8.99 28.69 -6.78
C ALA A 331 9.34 27.68 -5.67
N GLY A 332 8.48 26.70 -5.40
CA GLY A 332 8.70 25.65 -4.41
C GLY A 332 8.30 26.02 -2.98
N HIS A 333 7.55 27.10 -2.78
CA HIS A 333 7.06 27.47 -1.45
C HIS A 333 5.72 26.81 -1.17
N ALA A 334 5.59 26.24 0.03
CA ALA A 334 4.38 25.57 0.48
C ALA A 334 3.45 26.52 1.23
N TYR A 335 2.16 26.44 0.93
CA TYR A 335 1.08 27.21 1.54
C TYR A 335 0.00 26.26 2.05
N VAL A 336 -0.32 26.41 3.31
CA VAL A 336 -1.01 25.41 4.10
C VAL A 336 -2.23 26.03 4.74
N ALA A 337 -3.40 25.53 4.37
CA ALA A 337 -4.68 25.90 4.97
C ALA A 337 -4.95 24.97 6.17
N ALA A 338 -5.23 25.55 7.33
CA ALA A 338 -5.47 24.82 8.56
C ALA A 338 -6.63 25.43 9.37
N THR A 339 -7.14 24.68 10.34
CA THR A 339 -8.19 25.18 11.27
C THR A 339 -7.74 26.40 12.09
N SER A 340 -6.43 26.64 12.15
CA SER A 340 -5.78 27.69 12.94
C SER A 340 -5.30 28.88 12.12
N GLY A 341 -5.41 28.82 10.79
CA GLY A 341 -4.98 29.88 9.89
C GLY A 341 -4.46 29.39 8.54
N LEU A 342 -4.05 30.34 7.71
CA LEU A 342 -3.26 30.09 6.52
C LEU A 342 -1.77 30.32 6.85
N TYR A 343 -0.91 29.37 6.50
CA TYR A 343 0.52 29.42 6.77
C TYR A 343 1.35 29.28 5.50
N ARG A 344 2.52 29.92 5.46
CA ARG A 344 3.64 29.54 4.58
C ARG A 344 4.51 28.54 5.32
N ALA A 345 4.83 27.42 4.71
CA ALA A 345 5.76 26.44 5.25
C ALA A 345 7.11 26.50 4.51
N ASP A 346 8.18 26.46 5.29
CA ASP A 346 9.55 26.34 4.80
C ASP A 346 10.36 25.40 5.71
N ALA A 347 11.65 25.24 5.42
CA ALA A 347 12.54 24.36 6.19
C ALA A 347 12.69 24.76 7.68
N SER A 348 12.29 25.97 8.06
CA SER A 348 12.30 26.45 9.45
C SER A 348 10.95 26.32 10.17
N GLY A 349 9.89 25.94 9.47
CA GLY A 349 8.56 25.70 10.02
C GLY A 349 7.46 26.54 9.35
N PHE A 350 6.43 26.89 10.12
CA PHE A 350 5.25 27.59 9.62
C PHE A 350 5.25 29.09 10.00
N THR A 351 5.02 29.95 9.01
CA THR A 351 4.80 31.39 9.17
C THR A 351 3.34 31.73 8.88
N LEU A 352 2.63 32.35 9.83
CA LEU A 352 1.22 32.70 9.68
C LEU A 352 1.02 33.85 8.66
N ILE A 353 0.11 33.66 7.71
CA ILE A 353 -0.28 34.64 6.67
C ILE A 353 -1.64 35.27 7.00
N ASP A 354 -2.62 34.43 7.36
CA ASP A 354 -3.97 34.88 7.71
C ASP A 354 -4.47 34.15 8.94
N ALA A 355 -5.00 34.92 9.89
CA ALA A 355 -5.50 34.42 11.16
C ALA A 355 -7.02 34.24 11.08
N PRO A 356 -7.59 33.29 11.85
CA PRO A 356 -9.03 33.17 12.04
C PRO A 356 -9.65 34.49 12.52
N ASP A 357 -10.90 34.76 12.11
CA ASP A 357 -11.68 35.84 12.72
C ASP A 357 -11.92 35.50 14.20
N PRO A 358 -11.51 36.34 15.16
CA PRO A 358 -11.59 36.03 16.58
C PRO A 358 -13.02 35.96 17.13
N SER A 359 -14.02 36.44 16.37
CA SER A 359 -15.44 36.35 16.74
C SER A 359 -16.07 34.99 16.42
N LEU A 360 -15.40 34.18 15.60
CA LEU A 360 -15.90 32.88 15.17
C LEU A 360 -15.49 31.77 16.15
N LYS A 361 -16.31 30.72 16.19
CA LYS A 361 -15.93 29.46 16.84
C LYS A 361 -14.92 28.75 15.96
N SER A 362 -14.08 27.91 16.56
CA SER A 362 -12.97 27.25 15.85
C SER A 362 -13.40 26.54 14.57
N TYR A 363 -14.50 25.78 14.60
CA TYR A 363 -15.00 25.05 13.42
C TYR A 363 -15.66 25.93 12.35
N ASP A 364 -16.04 27.17 12.69
CA ASP A 364 -16.60 28.13 11.73
C ASP A 364 -15.50 28.98 11.08
N ALA A 365 -14.29 28.98 11.66
CA ALA A 365 -13.16 29.82 11.27
C ALA A 365 -12.12 29.07 10.42
N ASP A 366 -12.42 27.84 10.02
CA ASP A 366 -11.51 26.94 9.32
C ASP A 366 -11.08 27.49 7.94
N PHE A 367 -9.85 27.14 7.53
CA PHE A 367 -9.31 27.41 6.20
C PHE A 367 -9.22 26.10 5.44
N THR A 368 -10.06 25.87 4.44
CA THR A 368 -10.27 24.53 3.85
C THR A 368 -9.77 24.37 2.43
N GLY A 369 -9.47 25.45 1.71
CA GLY A 369 -8.97 25.39 0.34
C GLY A 369 -7.93 26.46 0.07
N VAL A 370 -6.84 26.09 -0.61
CA VAL A 370 -5.78 27.02 -1.03
C VAL A 370 -5.29 26.69 -2.44
N TRP A 371 -5.05 27.72 -3.24
CA TRP A 371 -4.51 27.60 -4.61
C TRP A 371 -3.86 28.92 -5.04
N GLY A 372 -2.94 28.87 -6.01
CA GLY A 372 -2.37 30.08 -6.58
C GLY A 372 -1.68 29.85 -7.92
N THR A 373 -1.23 30.93 -8.54
CA THR A 373 -0.36 30.90 -9.74
C THR A 373 1.09 31.21 -9.41
N SER A 374 1.34 31.96 -8.32
CA SER A 374 2.67 32.35 -7.84
C SER A 374 2.61 32.72 -6.36
N ASP A 375 3.76 32.98 -5.72
CA ASP A 375 3.79 33.48 -4.33
C ASP A 375 3.11 34.84 -4.16
N GLY A 376 2.91 35.58 -5.26
CA GLY A 376 2.21 36.86 -5.29
C GLY A 376 0.80 36.79 -5.86
N ASP A 377 0.24 35.59 -6.05
CA ASP A 377 -1.14 35.42 -6.53
C ASP A 377 -1.71 34.14 -5.93
N ILE A 378 -2.30 34.29 -4.74
CA ILE A 378 -2.76 33.18 -3.90
C ILE A 378 -4.21 33.42 -3.48
N TRP A 379 -4.99 32.35 -3.48
CA TRP A 379 -6.40 32.32 -3.20
C TRP A 379 -6.70 31.28 -2.13
N TRP A 380 -7.56 31.61 -1.18
CA TRP A 380 -8.00 30.65 -0.17
C TRP A 380 -9.43 30.89 0.28
N LEU A 381 -10.03 29.83 0.85
CA LEU A 381 -11.28 29.91 1.59
C LEU A 381 -11.00 30.09 3.06
N LYS A 382 -11.74 30.99 3.70
CA LYS A 382 -11.76 31.14 5.15
C LYS A 382 -13.16 31.35 5.69
N GLY A 383 -13.36 31.00 6.95
CA GLY A 383 -14.56 31.36 7.68
C GLY A 383 -14.71 32.86 7.88
N GLU A 384 -15.95 33.34 7.80
CA GLU A 384 -16.31 34.72 8.17
C GLU A 384 -17.66 34.77 8.89
N PRO A 385 -17.99 35.84 9.63
CA PRO A 385 -19.30 35.99 10.26
C PRO A 385 -20.44 35.84 9.24
N GLY A 386 -21.23 34.78 9.39
CA GLY A 386 -22.38 34.49 8.52
C GLY A 386 -22.07 33.62 7.31
N GLY A 387 -20.83 33.15 7.11
CA GLY A 387 -20.49 32.28 6.00
C GLY A 387 -18.99 32.04 5.80
N ALA A 388 -18.55 32.16 4.55
CA ALA A 388 -17.15 31.99 4.15
C ALA A 388 -16.73 33.07 3.15
N ALA A 389 -15.47 33.46 3.18
CA ALA A 389 -14.87 34.37 2.22
C ALA A 389 -13.94 33.63 1.26
N VAL A 390 -13.97 34.01 -0.02
CA VAL A 390 -12.86 33.78 -0.94
C VAL A 390 -11.92 34.98 -0.84
N VAL A 391 -10.69 34.73 -0.44
CA VAL A 391 -9.68 35.77 -0.21
C VAL A 391 -8.60 35.66 -1.27
N HIS A 392 -8.18 36.80 -1.80
CA HIS A 392 -7.06 36.93 -2.72
C HIS A 392 -5.89 37.63 -2.05
N PHE A 393 -4.67 37.21 -2.38
CA PHE A 393 -3.42 37.87 -2.03
C PHE A 393 -2.61 38.16 -3.29
N ASP A 394 -2.24 39.43 -3.47
CA ASP A 394 -1.52 39.95 -4.64
C ASP A 394 0.02 40.07 -4.41
N GLY A 395 0.54 39.42 -3.37
CA GLY A 395 1.94 39.54 -2.97
C GLY A 395 2.22 40.71 -2.02
N VAL A 396 1.28 41.64 -1.87
CA VAL A 396 1.41 42.83 -1.02
C VAL A 396 0.33 42.87 0.05
N SER A 397 -0.92 42.63 -0.34
CA SER A 397 -2.09 42.76 0.51
C SER A 397 -3.12 41.68 0.21
N LYS A 398 -3.95 41.39 1.21
CA LYS A 398 -5.06 40.45 1.09
C LYS A 398 -6.39 41.20 1.02
N ALA A 399 -7.28 40.75 0.15
CA ALA A 399 -8.62 41.32 -0.04
C ALA A 399 -9.68 40.21 -0.08
N ILE A 400 -10.84 40.47 0.51
CA ILE A 400 -12.01 39.59 0.33
C ILE A 400 -12.61 39.89 -1.03
N THR A 401 -12.66 38.86 -1.87
CA THR A 401 -13.09 38.97 -3.26
C THR A 401 -14.54 38.52 -3.43
N ALA A 402 -14.97 37.53 -2.64
CA ALA A 402 -16.32 37.00 -2.68
C ALA A 402 -16.80 36.58 -1.28
N HIS A 403 -18.08 36.81 -1.01
CA HIS A 403 -18.76 36.42 0.23
C HIS A 403 -19.74 35.29 -0.08
N LEU A 404 -19.57 34.17 0.60
CA LEU A 404 -20.34 32.95 0.40
C LEU A 404 -21.28 32.75 1.59
N PRO A 405 -22.55 32.39 1.36
CA PRO A 405 -23.58 32.38 2.39
C PRO A 405 -23.48 31.22 3.39
N TRP A 406 -22.45 30.39 3.29
CA TRP A 406 -22.28 29.17 4.08
C TRP A 406 -20.87 29.10 4.64
N PRO A 407 -20.70 28.56 5.87
CA PRO A 407 -19.36 28.38 6.44
C PRO A 407 -18.54 27.41 5.59
N PRO A 408 -17.20 27.48 5.68
CA PRO A 408 -16.33 26.53 5.01
C PRO A 408 -16.65 25.11 5.49
N ALA A 409 -16.83 24.19 4.54
CA ALA A 409 -16.94 22.77 4.87
C ALA A 409 -15.55 22.11 4.77
N TRP A 410 -15.35 20.97 5.44
CA TRP A 410 -14.10 20.19 5.37
C TRP A 410 -13.72 19.74 3.96
N THR A 411 -14.65 19.76 3.01
CA THR A 411 -14.44 19.48 1.59
C THR A 411 -14.26 20.73 0.73
N GLY A 412 -14.04 21.88 1.36
CA GLY A 412 -13.83 23.14 0.65
C GLY A 412 -12.64 23.05 -0.28
N GLN A 413 -12.79 23.51 -1.52
CA GLN A 413 -11.69 23.56 -2.47
C GLN A 413 -11.71 24.91 -3.18
N VAL A 414 -10.55 25.47 -3.45
CA VAL A 414 -10.39 26.59 -4.39
C VAL A 414 -9.46 26.15 -5.49
N ARG A 415 -9.84 26.37 -6.74
CA ARG A 415 -9.00 26.13 -7.92
C ARG A 415 -9.22 27.27 -8.91
N GLY A 416 -8.26 27.55 -9.77
CA GLY A 416 -8.41 28.57 -10.80
C GLY A 416 -7.43 28.42 -11.95
N LEU A 417 -7.48 29.37 -12.87
CA LEU A 417 -6.49 29.56 -13.94
C LEU A 417 -5.79 30.92 -13.88
N GLY A 418 -6.27 31.82 -13.03
CA GLY A 418 -5.73 33.16 -12.80
C GLY A 418 -6.74 34.01 -12.01
N GLY A 419 -6.40 35.26 -11.72
CA GLY A 419 -7.14 36.07 -10.75
C GLY A 419 -8.60 36.42 -11.08
N ASN A 420 -9.06 36.11 -12.31
CA ASN A 420 -10.44 36.36 -12.76
C ASN A 420 -11.19 35.08 -13.16
N ASP A 421 -10.66 33.90 -12.84
CA ASP A 421 -11.36 32.64 -13.11
C ASP A 421 -11.10 31.67 -11.96
N ILE A 422 -11.88 31.86 -10.89
CA ILE A 422 -11.74 31.16 -9.63
C ILE A 422 -13.00 30.34 -9.37
N TRP A 423 -12.79 29.08 -9.02
CA TRP A 423 -13.85 28.14 -8.68
C TRP A 423 -13.68 27.67 -7.26
N ALA A 424 -14.77 27.68 -6.50
CA ALA A 424 -14.79 27.27 -5.11
C ALA A 424 -15.88 26.22 -4.87
N ILE A 425 -15.52 25.07 -4.30
CA ILE A 425 -16.50 24.16 -3.72
C ILE A 425 -16.73 24.59 -2.29
N VAL A 426 -17.97 24.94 -1.94
CA VAL A 426 -18.37 25.23 -0.55
C VAL A 426 -19.70 24.56 -0.25
N ARG A 427 -19.69 23.74 0.80
CA ARG A 427 -20.86 23.00 1.32
C ARG A 427 -21.68 22.39 0.18
N ASP A 428 -21.03 21.53 -0.60
CA ASP A 428 -21.61 20.76 -1.71
C ASP A 428 -21.96 21.54 -2.99
N SER A 429 -21.75 22.86 -3.00
CA SER A 429 -22.05 23.75 -4.13
C SER A 429 -20.78 24.22 -4.82
N LEU A 430 -20.83 24.39 -6.14
CA LEU A 430 -19.73 24.87 -6.95
C LEU A 430 -19.96 26.33 -7.36
N MET A 431 -19.21 27.23 -6.75
CA MET A 431 -19.24 28.66 -7.01
C MET A 431 -18.16 29.04 -8.01
N HIS A 432 -18.50 29.92 -8.95
CA HIS A 432 -17.58 30.51 -9.91
C HIS A 432 -17.49 32.02 -9.70
N PHE A 433 -16.28 32.55 -9.78
CA PHE A 433 -15.98 33.97 -9.71
C PHE A 433 -15.19 34.40 -10.94
N ASP A 434 -15.72 35.35 -11.69
CA ASP A 434 -15.20 35.81 -13.00
C ASP A 434 -14.34 37.08 -12.91
N GLY A 435 -13.90 37.47 -11.70
CA GLY A 435 -13.21 38.73 -11.45
C GLY A 435 -14.13 39.90 -11.10
N VAL A 436 -15.44 39.78 -11.35
CA VAL A 436 -16.42 40.87 -11.15
C VAL A 436 -17.63 40.40 -10.35
N SER A 437 -18.10 39.19 -10.61
CA SER A 437 -19.34 38.63 -10.09
C SER A 437 -19.16 37.18 -9.66
N GLN A 438 -20.02 36.75 -8.74
CA GLN A 438 -20.07 35.37 -8.27
C GLN A 438 -21.36 34.69 -8.74
N GLN A 439 -21.27 33.43 -9.14
CA GLN A 439 -22.40 32.63 -9.59
C GLN A 439 -22.29 31.18 -9.07
N ASP A 440 -23.42 30.60 -8.67
CA ASP A 440 -23.53 29.16 -8.46
C ASP A 440 -23.66 28.45 -9.81
N LEU A 441 -22.65 27.65 -10.16
CA LEU A 441 -22.58 26.85 -11.37
C LEU A 441 -22.55 25.34 -11.05
N SER A 442 -23.20 24.92 -9.97
CA SER A 442 -23.31 23.51 -9.61
C SER A 442 -24.00 22.69 -10.72
N PRO A 443 -23.37 21.62 -11.26
CA PRO A 443 -24.04 20.73 -12.20
C PRO A 443 -25.17 19.92 -11.55
N ALA A 444 -24.98 19.59 -10.27
CA ALA A 444 -25.88 18.85 -9.41
C ALA A 444 -25.48 19.06 -7.94
N PRO A 445 -26.33 18.69 -6.97
CA PRO A 445 -25.97 18.74 -5.55
C PRO A 445 -24.78 17.83 -5.23
N LYS A 446 -24.03 18.16 -4.15
CA LYS A 446 -22.94 17.33 -3.61
C LYS A 446 -21.74 17.20 -4.53
N VAL A 447 -21.25 18.34 -5.03
CA VAL A 447 -19.94 18.42 -5.68
C VAL A 447 -18.86 18.29 -4.62
N TYR A 448 -17.95 17.32 -4.77
CA TYR A 448 -16.86 17.10 -3.81
C TYR A 448 -15.46 17.17 -4.43
N SER A 449 -15.35 17.23 -5.76
CA SER A 449 -14.06 17.42 -6.43
C SER A 449 -14.24 18.18 -7.74
N ILE A 450 -13.29 19.07 -8.03
CA ILE A 450 -13.23 19.86 -9.25
C ILE A 450 -11.85 19.76 -9.90
N ALA A 451 -11.84 19.78 -11.23
CA ALA A 451 -10.68 19.90 -12.09
C ALA A 451 -10.93 21.00 -13.14
N ILE A 452 -9.98 21.92 -13.31
CA ILE A 452 -10.08 22.98 -14.32
C ILE A 452 -9.01 22.72 -15.38
N ALA A 453 -9.42 22.31 -16.57
CA ALA A 453 -8.53 21.97 -17.68
C ALA A 453 -8.09 23.23 -18.45
N ALA A 454 -9.04 24.12 -18.70
CA ALA A 454 -8.85 25.39 -19.39
C ALA A 454 -10.02 26.34 -19.08
N HIS A 455 -9.94 27.59 -19.54
CA HIS A 455 -11.03 28.54 -19.40
C HIS A 455 -12.28 27.98 -20.07
N GLY A 456 -13.35 27.80 -19.30
CA GLY A 456 -14.57 27.15 -19.79
C GLY A 456 -14.43 25.65 -20.06
N ASP A 457 -13.42 24.98 -19.54
CA ASP A 457 -13.31 23.52 -19.54
C ASP A 457 -13.13 23.04 -18.10
N VAL A 458 -14.26 22.73 -17.47
CA VAL A 458 -14.33 22.42 -16.03
C VAL A 458 -14.99 21.07 -15.83
N TRP A 459 -14.40 20.27 -14.97
CA TRP A 459 -14.87 18.95 -14.62
C TRP A 459 -15.24 18.91 -13.15
N ALA A 460 -16.40 18.36 -12.83
CA ALA A 460 -16.90 18.26 -11.48
C ALA A 460 -17.40 16.85 -11.19
N ALA A 461 -17.03 16.31 -10.03
CA ALA A 461 -17.50 15.01 -9.57
C ALA A 461 -18.57 15.18 -8.50
N THR A 462 -19.71 14.52 -8.72
CA THR A 462 -20.77 14.33 -7.72
C THR A 462 -20.83 12.86 -7.31
N HIS A 463 -21.66 12.52 -6.33
CA HIS A 463 -21.74 11.15 -5.80
C HIS A 463 -22.15 10.12 -6.87
N ASP A 464 -22.91 10.56 -7.86
CA ASP A 464 -23.56 9.71 -8.86
C ASP A 464 -23.03 9.90 -10.29
N ALA A 465 -22.29 10.96 -10.58
CA ALA A 465 -21.87 11.26 -11.94
C ALA A 465 -20.60 12.13 -12.02
N LEU A 466 -19.89 11.98 -13.13
CA LEU A 466 -18.88 12.92 -13.59
C LEU A 466 -19.54 13.92 -14.55
N TRP A 467 -19.25 15.20 -14.38
CA TRP A 467 -19.82 16.29 -15.17
C TRP A 467 -18.73 17.06 -15.89
N HIS A 468 -19.00 17.44 -17.13
CA HIS A 468 -18.14 18.26 -17.97
C HIS A 468 -18.87 19.55 -18.37
N PHE A 469 -18.23 20.69 -18.07
CA PHE A 469 -18.65 22.03 -18.45
C PHE A 469 -17.79 22.50 -19.62
N ASN A 470 -18.43 22.86 -20.72
CA ASN A 470 -17.79 23.33 -21.95
C ASN A 470 -17.80 24.86 -22.11
N GLY A 471 -17.96 25.59 -21.00
CA GLY A 471 -17.98 27.05 -20.98
C GLY A 471 -19.39 27.63 -21.17
N ARG A 472 -20.39 26.77 -21.40
CA ARG A 472 -21.79 27.17 -21.56
C ARG A 472 -22.76 26.30 -20.77
N SER A 473 -22.53 24.99 -20.76
CA SER A 473 -23.46 24.04 -20.14
C SER A 473 -22.75 22.81 -19.60
N TRP A 474 -23.34 22.22 -18.57
CA TRP A 474 -22.92 20.93 -18.05
C TRP A 474 -23.50 19.76 -18.85
N SER A 475 -22.70 18.71 -19.00
CA SER A 475 -23.12 17.42 -19.56
C SER A 475 -22.57 16.28 -18.69
N LYS A 476 -23.30 15.18 -18.58
CA LYS A 476 -22.82 13.97 -17.89
C LYS A 476 -21.81 13.25 -18.78
N ASP A 477 -20.67 12.90 -18.21
CA ASP A 477 -19.69 12.01 -18.85
C ASP A 477 -19.82 10.58 -18.30
N GLY A 478 -19.44 9.59 -19.12
CA GLY A 478 -19.47 8.17 -18.75
C GLY A 478 -18.34 7.71 -17.83
N GLY A 479 -17.41 8.61 -17.47
CA GLY A 479 -16.33 8.34 -16.53
C GLY A 479 -16.80 8.09 -15.09
N ALA A 480 -15.94 7.43 -14.31
CA ALA A 480 -16.25 7.19 -12.90
C ALA A 480 -16.20 8.50 -12.10
N PRO A 481 -17.24 8.83 -11.31
CA PRO A 481 -17.19 9.93 -10.35
C PRO A 481 -16.14 9.64 -9.28
N GLY A 482 -15.32 10.62 -8.92
CA GLY A 482 -14.28 10.47 -7.92
C GLY A 482 -13.38 11.69 -7.80
N MET A 483 -12.19 11.51 -7.23
CA MET A 483 -11.20 12.57 -7.10
C MET A 483 -10.68 12.98 -8.47
N LEU A 484 -10.71 14.29 -8.76
CA LEU A 484 -10.28 14.87 -10.01
C LEU A 484 -8.91 15.52 -9.89
N SER A 485 -8.13 15.44 -10.96
CA SER A 485 -6.86 16.14 -11.12
C SER A 485 -6.66 16.54 -12.57
N VAL A 486 -5.87 17.58 -12.82
CA VAL A 486 -5.49 18.02 -14.17
C VAL A 486 -3.98 18.06 -14.28
N SER A 487 -3.45 17.54 -15.37
CA SER A 487 -2.04 17.69 -15.73
C SER A 487 -1.89 17.82 -17.24
N GLY A 488 -1.23 18.88 -17.69
CA GLY A 488 -0.99 19.14 -19.11
C GLY A 488 -2.27 19.26 -19.94
N GLY A 489 -3.35 19.82 -19.37
CA GLY A 489 -4.68 19.91 -19.99
C GLY A 489 -5.50 18.61 -19.95
N THR A 490 -4.86 17.47 -19.64
CA THR A 490 -5.56 16.19 -19.47
C THR A 490 -6.20 16.10 -18.09
N VAL A 491 -7.46 15.70 -18.03
CA VAL A 491 -8.21 15.48 -16.79
C VAL A 491 -8.16 14.02 -16.41
N TYR A 492 -7.85 13.75 -15.14
CA TYR A 492 -7.83 12.44 -14.52
C TYR A 492 -8.93 12.36 -13.48
N SER A 493 -9.67 11.23 -13.44
CA SER A 493 -10.57 10.91 -12.33
C SER A 493 -10.19 9.58 -11.70
N LEU A 494 -10.17 9.53 -10.37
CA LEU A 494 -9.97 8.33 -9.56
C LEU A 494 -11.20 8.12 -8.68
N GLY A 495 -11.99 7.10 -8.99
CA GLY A 495 -13.23 6.83 -8.28
C GLY A 495 -13.74 5.42 -8.50
N LEU A 496 -14.38 4.85 -7.47
CA LEU A 496 -14.94 3.48 -7.50
C LEU A 496 -13.92 2.41 -7.95
N GLY A 497 -12.65 2.58 -7.56
CA GLY A 497 -11.56 1.67 -7.92
C GLY A 497 -11.10 1.75 -9.38
N ARG A 498 -11.48 2.80 -10.12
CA ARG A 498 -11.11 3.03 -11.53
C ARG A 498 -10.38 4.36 -11.69
N ILE A 499 -9.43 4.38 -12.62
CA ILE A 499 -8.79 5.62 -13.10
C ILE A 499 -9.29 5.87 -14.53
N CYS A 500 -9.89 7.02 -14.77
CA CYS A 500 -10.27 7.49 -16.10
C CYS A 500 -9.37 8.69 -16.48
N ARG A 501 -9.06 8.82 -17.77
CA ARG A 501 -8.37 9.99 -18.32
C ARG A 501 -9.13 10.53 -19.52
N LYS A 502 -9.19 11.86 -19.64
CA LYS A 502 -9.78 12.56 -20.78
C LYS A 502 -8.78 13.62 -21.28
N PRO A 503 -8.45 13.59 -22.59
CA PRO A 503 -7.63 14.64 -23.20
C PRO A 503 -8.24 16.01 -23.03
#